data_AF-A0A7K2HTQ5-F1
#
_entry.id   AF-A0A7K2HTQ5-F1
#
_cell.length_a   1.000
_cell.length_b   1.000
_cell.length_c   1.000
_cell.angle_alpha   90.00
_cell.angle_beta   90.00
_cell.angle_gamma   90.00
#
_symmetry.space_group_name_H-M   'P 1'
#
loop_
_entity.id
_entity.type
_entity.pdbx_description
1 polymer ?
#
loop_
_entity_poly.entity_id
_entity_poly.type
_entity_poly.pdbx_seq_one_letter_code
_entity_poly.pdbx_strand_id
1 'polypeptide(L)'
;MVAILVIVITVVVALFILGGAAWFAWDSDKRVKKFARSTDLIPGKPGRAPVEWTSATSREALLHRRVRYAIADVHANPAIPHDQDLVAARDRLDDAVFDLDDKLIAAAELADEDEKSARFDAAETAILVLEELPRKLWEAPKQTQLTDLEKVTSALAAA
;
A
#
# COMPACT_ATOMS: atom_id res chain seq x y z
N MET A 1 42.16 19.94 -29.94
CA MET A 1 41.78 18.55 -29.63
C MET A 1 41.12 18.41 -28.26
N VAL A 2 41.74 18.89 -27.17
CA VAL A 2 41.18 18.76 -25.80
C VAL A 2 39.78 19.38 -25.67
N ALA A 3 39.56 20.59 -26.21
CA ALA A 3 38.25 21.25 -26.16
C ALA A 3 37.13 20.46 -26.87
N ILE A 4 37.44 19.85 -28.03
CA ILE A 4 36.49 19.02 -28.78
C ILE A 4 36.16 17.76 -27.99
N LEU A 5 37.16 17.14 -27.35
CA LEU A 5 36.97 15.95 -26.52
C LEU A 5 36.04 16.23 -25.32
N VAL A 6 36.24 17.36 -24.63
CA VAL A 6 35.40 17.78 -23.49
C VAL A 6 33.96 18.01 -23.93
N ILE A 7 33.75 18.68 -25.08
CA ILE A 7 32.41 18.91 -25.62
C ILE A 7 31.71 17.57 -25.92
N VAL A 8 32.40 16.65 -26.58
CA VAL A 8 31.84 15.32 -26.92
C VAL A 8 31.45 14.55 -25.65
N ILE A 9 32.32 14.52 -24.64
CA ILE A 9 32.04 13.83 -23.36
C ILE A 9 30.82 14.45 -22.67
N THR A 10 30.75 15.78 -22.59
CA THR A 10 29.61 16.48 -21.97
C THR A 10 28.30 16.18 -22.69
N VAL A 11 28.31 16.17 -24.03
CA VAL A 11 27.12 15.83 -24.83
C VAL A 11 26.69 14.38 -24.58
N VAL A 12 27.63 13.44 -24.55
CA VAL A 12 27.33 12.02 -24.29
C VAL A 12 26.76 11.85 -22.88
N VAL A 13 27.35 12.47 -21.86
CA VAL A 13 26.84 12.42 -20.48
C VAL A 13 25.44 13.04 -20.41
N ALA A 14 25.22 14.19 -21.05
CA ALA A 14 23.91 14.83 -21.09
C ALA A 14 22.85 13.92 -21.76
N LEU A 15 23.21 13.24 -22.86
CA LEU A 15 22.33 12.27 -23.52
C LEU A 15 22.03 11.05 -22.64
N PHE A 16 22.98 10.54 -21.87
CA PHE A 16 22.75 9.46 -20.91
C PHE A 16 21.84 9.88 -19.76
N ILE A 17 22.02 11.09 -19.23
CA ILE A 17 21.15 11.64 -18.18
C ILE A 17 19.73 11.83 -18.71
N LEU A 18 19.58 12.44 -19.90
CA LEU A 18 18.28 12.65 -20.53
C LEU A 18 17.59 11.33 -20.90
N GLY A 19 18.34 10.39 -21.46
CA GLY A 19 17.84 9.05 -21.80
C GLY A 19 17.43 8.25 -20.57
N GLY A 20 18.24 8.29 -19.51
CA GLY A 20 17.93 7.65 -18.23
C GLY A 20 16.68 8.24 -17.56
N ALA A 21 16.54 9.57 -17.56
CA ALA A 21 15.36 10.25 -17.02
C ALA A 21 14.08 9.92 -17.80
N ALA A 22 14.14 9.89 -19.13
CA ALA A 22 13.01 9.53 -19.98
C ALA A 22 12.58 8.06 -19.80
N TRP A 23 13.54 7.15 -19.67
CA TRP A 23 13.27 5.74 -19.41
C TRP A 23 12.65 5.52 -18.02
N PHE A 24 13.17 6.19 -16.99
CA PHE A 24 12.64 6.13 -15.63
C PHE A 24 11.21 6.66 -15.52
N ALA A 25 10.89 7.75 -16.23
CA ALA A 25 9.54 8.30 -16.27
C ALA A 25 8.54 7.33 -16.94
N TRP A 26 8.92 6.71 -18.05
CA TRP A 26 8.07 5.74 -18.76
C TRP A 26 7.83 4.45 -17.98
N ASP A 27 8.86 3.95 -17.31
CA ASP A 27 8.78 2.73 -16.51
C ASP A 27 7.94 2.93 -15.24
N SER A 28 8.07 4.10 -14.60
CA SER A 28 7.23 4.49 -13.46
C SER A 28 5.75 4.58 -13.84
N ASP A 29 5.44 5.20 -14.98
CA ASP A 29 4.05 5.34 -15.48
C ASP A 29 3.39 3.97 -15.72
N LYS A 30 4.13 2.98 -16.23
CA LYS A 30 3.62 1.61 -16.42
C LYS A 30 3.32 0.90 -15.11
N ARG A 31 4.21 0.99 -14.12
CA ARG A 31 4.02 0.36 -12.80
C ARG A 31 2.84 0.99 -12.07
N VAL A 32 2.72 2.32 -12.10
CA VAL A 32 1.62 3.06 -11.49
C VAL A 32 0.28 2.74 -12.17
N LYS A 33 0.23 2.71 -13.51
CA LYS A 33 -0.99 2.36 -14.27
C LYS A 33 -1.41 0.89 -14.12
N LYS A 34 -0.46 -0.01 -13.85
CA LYS A 34 -0.76 -1.42 -13.57
C LYS A 34 -1.31 -1.57 -12.15
N PHE A 35 -0.70 -0.90 -11.18
CA PHE A 35 -1.22 -0.86 -9.81
C PHE A 35 -2.61 -0.21 -9.79
N ALA A 36 -2.81 0.95 -10.40
CA ALA A 36 -4.13 1.61 -10.43
C ALA A 36 -5.27 0.74 -11.01
N ARG A 37 -4.94 -0.29 -11.81
CA ARG A 37 -5.89 -1.26 -12.40
C ARG A 37 -5.85 -2.64 -11.75
N SER A 38 -5.06 -2.84 -10.68
CA SER A 38 -5.01 -4.09 -9.91
C SER A 38 -5.81 -3.97 -8.62
N THR A 39 -6.21 -5.11 -8.07
CA THR A 39 -6.72 -5.28 -6.70
C THR A 39 -5.60 -5.52 -5.67
N ASP A 40 -4.35 -5.31 -6.05
CA ASP A 40 -3.21 -5.49 -5.16
C ASP A 40 -3.27 -4.49 -4.01
N LEU A 41 -3.26 -5.00 -2.77
CA LEU A 41 -3.18 -4.18 -1.56
C LEU A 41 -1.80 -3.53 -1.42
N ILE A 42 -0.75 -4.31 -1.65
CA ILE A 42 0.65 -3.89 -1.50
C ILE A 42 1.36 -4.08 -2.84
N PRO A 43 2.11 -3.07 -3.35
CA PRO A 43 2.84 -3.20 -4.60
C PRO A 43 3.74 -4.44 -4.63
N GLY A 44 3.52 -5.32 -5.62
CA GLY A 44 4.31 -6.53 -5.80
C GLY A 44 3.79 -7.78 -5.06
N LYS A 45 2.76 -7.65 -4.21
CA LYS A 45 2.03 -8.78 -3.62
C LYS A 45 0.64 -8.86 -4.29
N PRO A 46 0.33 -9.93 -5.06
CA PRO A 46 -0.94 -10.02 -5.77
C PRO A 46 -2.13 -10.02 -4.79
N GLY A 47 -3.13 -9.18 -5.08
CA GLY A 47 -4.39 -9.14 -4.34
C GLY A 47 -5.25 -10.39 -4.58
N ARG A 48 -6.18 -10.66 -3.65
CA ARG A 48 -7.15 -11.77 -3.73
C ARG A 48 -8.56 -11.27 -4.04
N ALA A 49 -8.82 -9.98 -3.88
CA ALA A 49 -10.10 -9.35 -4.19
C ALA A 49 -10.49 -9.50 -5.68
N PRO A 50 -11.79 -9.70 -5.96
CA PRO A 50 -12.32 -9.79 -7.32
C PRO A 50 -12.01 -8.55 -8.17
N VAL A 51 -11.69 -8.75 -9.46
CA VAL A 51 -11.23 -7.68 -10.35
C VAL A 51 -12.26 -6.56 -10.52
N GLU A 52 -13.54 -6.89 -10.44
CA GLU A 52 -14.67 -5.96 -10.48
C GLU A 52 -14.63 -4.89 -9.37
N TRP A 53 -14.01 -5.19 -8.21
CA TRP A 53 -13.86 -4.23 -7.10
C TRP A 53 -12.97 -3.03 -7.44
N THR A 54 -12.15 -3.14 -8.49
CA THR A 54 -11.34 -2.00 -8.97
C THR A 54 -12.20 -0.81 -9.39
N SER A 55 -13.43 -1.05 -9.86
CA SER A 55 -14.35 0.00 -10.32
C SER A 55 -15.71 -0.02 -9.65
N ALA A 56 -16.07 -1.07 -8.91
CA ALA A 56 -17.36 -1.17 -8.23
C ALA A 56 -17.50 -0.14 -7.10
N THR A 57 -18.76 0.21 -6.80
CA THR A 57 -19.15 1.08 -5.68
C THR A 57 -19.91 0.32 -4.58
N SER A 58 -19.83 -1.02 -4.60
CA SER A 58 -20.36 -1.84 -3.52
C SER A 58 -19.55 -1.62 -2.23
N ARG A 59 -20.15 -1.94 -1.09
CA ARG A 59 -19.57 -1.61 0.23
C ARG A 59 -18.20 -2.27 0.40
N GLU A 60 -18.08 -3.55 0.08
CA GLU A 60 -16.85 -4.32 0.14
C GLU A 60 -15.75 -3.76 -0.79
N ALA A 61 -16.09 -3.33 -2.00
CA ALA A 61 -15.13 -2.72 -2.92
C ALA A 61 -14.59 -1.39 -2.40
N LEU A 62 -15.44 -0.59 -1.74
CA LEU A 62 -15.03 0.65 -1.08
C LEU A 62 -14.13 0.39 0.14
N LEU A 63 -14.46 -0.60 0.96
CA LEU A 63 -13.63 -0.99 2.12
C LEU A 63 -12.26 -1.52 1.68
N HIS A 64 -12.21 -2.41 0.68
CA HIS A 64 -10.96 -2.89 0.07
C HIS A 64 -10.07 -1.73 -0.39
N ARG A 65 -10.66 -0.75 -1.09
CA ARG A 65 -9.93 0.42 -1.59
C ARG A 65 -9.38 1.30 -0.46
N ARG A 66 -10.12 1.46 0.63
CA ARG A 66 -9.67 2.18 1.83
C ARG A 66 -8.47 1.50 2.47
N VAL A 67 -8.55 0.17 2.69
CA VAL A 67 -7.43 -0.65 3.19
C VAL A 67 -6.19 -0.43 2.33
N ARG A 68 -6.36 -0.55 1.01
CA ARG A 68 -5.29 -0.40 0.03
C ARG A 68 -4.60 0.96 0.08
N TYR A 69 -5.35 2.06 0.20
CA TYR A 69 -4.74 3.38 0.30
C TYR A 69 -4.03 3.57 1.64
N ALA A 70 -4.64 3.14 2.73
CA ALA A 70 -4.03 3.27 4.06
C ALA A 70 -2.72 2.47 4.17
N ILE A 71 -2.67 1.23 3.67
CA ILE A 71 -1.43 0.43 3.69
C ILE A 71 -0.37 0.99 2.73
N ALA A 72 -0.77 1.56 1.58
CA ALA A 72 0.17 2.23 0.70
C ALA A 72 0.86 3.43 1.38
N ASP A 73 0.11 4.22 2.18
CA ASP A 73 0.66 5.33 2.95
C ASP A 73 1.62 4.86 4.05
N VAL A 74 1.35 3.70 4.69
CA VAL A 74 2.32 3.08 5.62
C VAL A 74 3.62 2.73 4.90
N HIS A 75 3.54 2.09 3.72
CA HIS A 75 4.73 1.73 2.93
C HIS A 75 5.48 2.94 2.38
N ALA A 76 4.82 4.08 2.21
CA ALA A 76 5.44 5.34 1.79
C ALA A 76 6.24 6.04 2.91
N ASN A 77 6.14 5.58 4.17
CA ASN A 77 6.85 6.19 5.29
C ASN A 77 8.36 5.93 5.20
N PRO A 78 9.21 6.97 5.08
CA PRO A 78 10.65 6.81 4.90
C PRO A 78 11.40 6.33 6.15
N ALA A 79 10.78 6.39 7.34
CA ALA A 79 11.41 5.95 8.59
C ALA A 79 11.46 4.41 8.74
N ILE A 80 10.56 3.68 8.07
CA ILE A 80 10.38 2.23 8.26
C ILE A 80 11.49 1.40 7.58
N PRO A 81 11.87 1.62 6.30
CA PRO A 81 12.76 0.70 5.57
C PRO A 81 14.17 0.56 6.12
N HIS A 82 14.58 1.45 7.04
CA HIS A 82 15.94 1.51 7.57
C HIS A 82 16.10 0.79 8.92
N ASP A 83 15.02 0.30 9.52
CA ASP A 83 15.03 -0.39 10.81
C ASP A 83 14.36 -1.77 10.71
N GLN A 84 15.09 -2.82 11.08
CA GLN A 84 14.63 -4.21 10.90
C GLN A 84 13.40 -4.55 11.77
N ASP A 85 13.27 -3.96 12.96
CA ASP A 85 12.12 -4.23 13.83
C ASP A 85 10.85 -3.58 13.27
N LEU A 86 10.97 -2.36 12.76
CA LEU A 86 9.86 -1.66 12.09
C LEU A 86 9.44 -2.37 10.80
N VAL A 87 10.40 -2.89 10.02
CA VAL A 87 10.10 -3.72 8.85
C VAL A 87 9.34 -4.98 9.26
N ALA A 88 9.82 -5.71 10.27
CA ALA A 88 9.15 -6.93 10.74
C ALA A 88 7.75 -6.66 11.32
N ALA A 89 7.54 -5.51 11.96
CA ALA A 89 6.22 -5.09 12.44
C ALA A 89 5.28 -4.70 11.28
N ARG A 90 5.79 -4.01 10.25
CA ARG A 90 5.03 -3.71 9.04
C ARG A 90 4.67 -4.98 8.27
N ASP A 91 5.57 -5.96 8.19
CA ASP A 91 5.28 -7.20 7.48
C ASP A 91 4.17 -8.01 8.18
N ARG A 92 4.09 -7.97 9.52
CA ARG A 92 2.95 -8.53 10.27
C ARG A 92 1.65 -7.75 10.03
N LEU A 93 1.73 -6.43 9.88
CA LEU A 93 0.59 -5.62 9.48
C LEU A 93 0.12 -5.97 8.06
N ASP A 94 1.04 -6.18 7.11
CA ASP A 94 0.72 -6.61 5.75
C ASP A 94 -0.10 -7.91 5.77
N ASP A 95 0.33 -8.90 6.56
CA ASP A 95 -0.36 -10.18 6.69
C ASP A 95 -1.79 -9.97 7.26
N ALA A 96 -1.94 -9.16 8.31
CA ALA A 96 -3.25 -8.85 8.89
C ALA A 96 -4.18 -8.08 7.93
N VAL A 97 -3.61 -7.24 7.05
CA VAL A 97 -4.33 -6.55 5.98
C VAL A 97 -4.87 -7.54 4.94
N PHE A 98 -4.07 -8.54 4.55
CA PHE A 98 -4.55 -9.60 3.65
C PHE A 98 -5.63 -10.46 4.30
N ASP A 99 -5.49 -10.80 5.58
CA ASP A 99 -6.50 -11.57 6.32
C ASP A 99 -7.82 -10.79 6.44
N LEU A 100 -7.76 -9.46 6.63
CA LEU A 100 -8.95 -8.61 6.61
C LEU A 100 -9.62 -8.61 5.22
N ASP A 101 -8.85 -8.51 4.15
CA ASP A 101 -9.36 -8.54 2.78
C ASP A 101 -10.06 -9.87 2.46
N ASP A 102 -9.49 -10.98 2.91
CA ASP A 102 -10.13 -12.30 2.80
C ASP A 102 -11.46 -12.37 3.57
N LYS A 103 -11.54 -11.76 4.75
CA LYS A 103 -12.80 -11.66 5.51
C LYS A 103 -13.83 -10.80 4.79
N LEU A 104 -13.42 -9.72 4.12
CA LEU A 104 -14.31 -8.91 3.28
C LEU A 104 -14.86 -9.71 2.09
N ILE A 105 -14.00 -10.48 1.42
CA ILE A 105 -14.40 -11.36 0.31
C ILE A 105 -15.40 -12.42 0.81
N ALA A 106 -15.09 -13.07 1.92
CA ALA A 106 -15.99 -14.06 2.53
C ALA A 106 -17.34 -13.45 2.95
N ALA A 107 -17.33 -12.24 3.53
CA ALA A 107 -18.53 -11.53 3.93
C ALA A 107 -19.39 -11.11 2.73
N ALA A 108 -18.77 -10.78 1.59
CA ALA A 108 -19.50 -10.41 0.38
C ALA A 108 -20.42 -11.53 -0.14
N GLU A 109 -20.03 -12.79 0.06
CA GLU A 109 -20.74 -14.00 -0.35
C GLU A 109 -21.82 -14.47 0.66
N LEU A 110 -21.94 -13.81 1.81
CA LEU A 110 -22.97 -14.15 2.79
C LEU A 110 -24.37 -13.84 2.25
N ALA A 111 -25.29 -14.78 2.44
CA ALA A 111 -26.70 -14.63 2.08
C ALA A 111 -27.53 -13.92 3.17
N ASP A 112 -27.06 -13.98 4.42
CA ASP A 112 -27.68 -13.27 5.55
C ASP A 112 -27.19 -11.81 5.54
N GLU A 113 -28.08 -10.89 5.21
CA GLU A 113 -27.77 -9.46 5.11
C GLU A 113 -27.44 -8.82 6.48
N ASP A 114 -28.01 -9.31 7.57
CA ASP A 114 -27.73 -8.79 8.91
C ASP A 114 -26.34 -9.22 9.36
N GLU A 115 -25.97 -10.50 9.14
CA GLU A 115 -24.61 -10.97 9.40
C GLU A 115 -23.60 -10.23 8.50
N LYS A 116 -23.88 -10.12 7.20
CA LYS A 116 -23.04 -9.40 6.24
C LYS A 116 -22.81 -7.95 6.66
N SER A 117 -23.87 -7.23 7.04
CA SER A 117 -23.75 -5.85 7.53
C SER A 117 -22.89 -5.77 8.78
N ALA A 118 -23.09 -6.66 9.76
CA ALA A 118 -22.31 -6.67 10.99
C ALA A 118 -20.81 -6.93 10.73
N ARG A 119 -20.47 -7.83 9.80
CA ARG A 119 -19.08 -8.07 9.38
C ARG A 119 -18.46 -6.84 8.74
N PHE A 120 -19.19 -6.15 7.88
CA PHE A 120 -18.72 -4.92 7.26
C PHE A 120 -18.55 -3.77 8.26
N ASP A 121 -19.44 -3.65 9.26
CA ASP A 121 -19.32 -2.66 10.32
C ASP A 121 -18.06 -2.90 11.20
N ALA A 122 -17.76 -4.17 11.50
CA ALA A 122 -16.56 -4.56 12.24
C ALA A 122 -15.29 -4.26 11.44
N ALA A 123 -15.25 -4.64 10.16
CA ALA A 123 -14.15 -4.34 9.27
C ALA A 123 -13.93 -2.82 9.12
N GLU A 124 -15.01 -2.05 8.93
CA GLU A 124 -14.95 -0.59 8.83
C GLU A 124 -14.35 0.05 10.09
N THR A 125 -14.71 -0.44 11.27
CA THR A 125 -14.14 0.03 12.54
C THR A 125 -12.63 -0.21 12.62
N ALA A 126 -12.16 -1.38 12.18
CA ALA A 126 -10.74 -1.69 12.14
C ALA A 126 -9.99 -0.88 11.07
N ILE A 127 -10.60 -0.65 9.91
CA ILE A 127 -10.04 0.18 8.83
C ILE A 127 -9.84 1.62 9.30
N LEU A 128 -10.77 2.20 10.06
CA LEU A 128 -10.60 3.54 10.64
C LEU A 128 -9.34 3.62 11.53
N VAL A 129 -8.99 2.55 12.25
CA VAL A 129 -7.77 2.51 13.07
C VAL A 129 -6.52 2.45 12.18
N LEU A 130 -6.57 1.69 11.07
CA LEU A 130 -5.51 1.62 10.08
C LEU A 130 -5.30 2.96 9.35
N GLU A 131 -6.36 3.68 9.00
CA GLU A 131 -6.30 4.97 8.30
C GLU A 131 -5.61 6.06 9.14
N GLU A 132 -5.65 5.95 10.47
CA GLU A 132 -4.95 6.87 11.37
C GLU A 132 -3.46 6.54 11.58
N LEU A 133 -3.03 5.34 11.20
CA LEU A 133 -1.67 4.85 11.43
C LEU A 133 -0.60 5.66 10.68
N PRO A 134 -0.70 5.94 9.35
CA PRO A 134 0.35 6.65 8.63
C PRO A 134 0.74 7.97 9.28
N ARG A 135 -0.26 8.73 9.73
CA ARG A 135 -0.09 10.01 10.43
C ARG A 135 0.68 9.85 11.74
N LYS A 136 0.39 8.81 12.53
CA LYS A 136 1.10 8.55 13.80
C LYS A 136 2.55 8.13 13.58
N LEU A 137 2.84 7.41 12.49
CA LEU A 137 4.18 6.91 12.22
C LEU A 137 5.17 8.02 11.82
N TRP A 138 4.71 9.16 11.30
CA TRP A 138 5.60 10.18 10.72
C TRP A 138 6.49 10.89 11.75
N GLU A 139 5.97 11.14 12.96
CA GLU A 139 6.63 11.97 13.97
C GLU A 139 6.96 11.20 15.26
N ALA A 140 6.59 9.92 15.33
CA ALA A 140 6.68 9.14 16.55
C ALA A 140 8.08 8.53 16.77
N PRO A 141 8.55 8.45 18.02
CA PRO A 141 9.71 7.62 18.38
C PRO A 141 9.49 6.15 18.00
N LYS A 142 10.56 5.41 17.71
CA LYS A 142 10.52 3.99 17.31
C LYS A 142 9.62 3.13 18.18
N GLN A 143 9.73 3.25 19.51
CA GLN A 143 8.93 2.43 20.43
C GLN A 143 7.42 2.70 20.29
N THR A 144 7.04 3.95 20.04
CA THR A 144 5.66 4.34 19.78
C THR A 144 5.21 3.81 18.42
N GLN A 145 6.04 3.91 17.38
CA GLN A 145 5.74 3.34 16.06
C GLN A 145 5.47 1.84 16.12
N LEU A 146 6.32 1.07 16.83
CA LEU A 146 6.12 -0.36 17.05
C LEU A 146 4.81 -0.66 17.79
N THR A 147 4.48 0.16 18.80
CA THR A 147 3.25 0.00 19.58
C THR A 147 2.00 0.30 18.74
N ASP A 148 2.05 1.34 17.90
CA ASP A 148 0.96 1.70 17.00
C ASP A 148 0.77 0.64 15.89
N LEU A 149 1.85 0.12 15.32
CA LEU A 149 1.82 -1.00 14.36
C LEU A 149 1.17 -2.24 14.98
N GLU A 150 1.60 -2.63 16.18
CA GLU A 150 1.04 -3.80 16.90
C GLU A 150 -0.44 -3.61 17.22
N LYS A 151 -0.82 -2.41 17.68
CA LYS A 151 -2.20 -2.08 18.00
C LYS A 151 -3.11 -2.19 16.78
N VAL A 152 -2.68 -1.65 15.64
CA VAL A 152 -3.46 -1.72 14.39
C VAL A 152 -3.54 -3.16 13.92
N THR A 153 -2.42 -3.90 13.92
CA THR A 153 -2.37 -5.33 13.56
C THR A 153 -3.38 -6.14 14.37
N SER A 154 -3.44 -5.92 15.69
CA SER A 154 -4.40 -6.57 16.58
C SER A 154 -5.85 -6.17 16.29
N ALA A 155 -6.10 -4.91 15.93
CA ALA A 155 -7.44 -4.44 15.55
C ALA A 155 -7.93 -5.08 14.25
N LEU A 156 -7.06 -5.22 13.25
CA LEU A 156 -7.40 -5.90 11.98
C LEU A 156 -7.63 -7.41 12.19
N ALA A 157 -6.86 -8.04 13.07
CA ALA A 157 -7.04 -9.45 13.39
C ALA A 157 -8.37 -9.74 14.09
N ALA A 158 -8.86 -8.80 14.89
CA ALA A 158 -10.09 -8.93 15.67
C ALA A 158 -11.40 -8.62 14.91
N ALA A 159 -11.31 -7.94 13.76
CA ALA A 159 -12.45 -7.73 12.85
C ALA A 159 -12.87 -9.04 12.17
#